data_AF-A0A292S118-F1
#
_entry.id   AF-A0A292S118-F1
#
_cell.length_a   1.000
_cell.length_b   1.000
_cell.length_c   1.000
_cell.angle_alpha   90.00
_cell.angle_beta   90.00
_cell.angle_gamma   90.00
#
_symmetry.space_group_name_H-M   'P 1'
#
loop_
_entity.id
_entity.type
_entity.pdbx_description
1 polymer ?
#
loop_
_entity_poly.entity_id
_entity_poly.type
_entity_poly.pdbx_seq_one_letter_code
_entity_poly.pdbx_strand_id
1 'polypeptide(L)'
;MEILQMTNPLKYTCLFGGGAIRGMAYIGTIRALEELGIEYDIIGGSSVGSIIAALVACGYKSYELENLFMKVNFDLFKDIHLGFGKAFAISKGEIFLDWLNELLAKKVVNVKRKNVTFKDIEKKLVIITTNLTKFCTQEFSDTETPDFEIAQAIKISSSMPGLMAPYKYNDSFLVDGDLQKASPMWRLSETLKNSESRILEFRLEGDYNKDEKNPISFINTIYSCVTDIATDFVTELYGSNDRFDCIRINTGDIFFADFNLNKDERRKLIDIGYNQTMDYFKKVLPEKKQKLVEVYSLILTYLKKAQKGVKSNNVEETQWWFGDIFTTMCENKEIIDPVIYKKIVDLKNDLVKGTSTVLFFHTCFKGAKRLDAQIRDVILAVNTRIADLKLYLQLSAELQTSTK
;
A
#
# COMPACT_ATOMS: atom_id res chain seq x y z
N MET A 1 2.19 28.35 11.33
CA MET A 1 1.24 28.39 10.21
C MET A 1 0.27 27.25 10.43
N GLU A 2 -1.00 27.55 10.66
CA GLU A 2 -2.06 26.53 10.58
C GLU A 2 -2.12 26.10 9.11
N ILE A 3 -1.69 24.87 8.83
CA ILE A 3 -1.88 24.24 7.53
C ILE A 3 -3.39 24.05 7.40
N LEU A 4 -4.02 24.73 6.44
CA LEU A 4 -5.39 24.43 6.02
C LEU A 4 -5.41 22.98 5.52
N GLN A 5 -5.69 22.03 6.42
CA GLN A 5 -5.83 20.63 6.03
C GLN A 5 -7.07 20.48 5.16
N MET A 6 -6.90 19.87 3.99
CA MET A 6 -8.03 19.47 3.17
C MET A 6 -8.86 18.44 3.92
N THR A 7 -10.18 18.60 3.94
CA THR A 7 -11.07 17.56 4.48
C THR A 7 -11.22 16.46 3.43
N ASN A 8 -10.56 15.33 3.64
CA ASN A 8 -10.63 14.18 2.74
C ASN A 8 -11.44 13.04 3.40
N PRO A 9 -12.67 12.75 2.93
CA PRO A 9 -13.50 11.72 3.54
C PRO A 9 -13.16 10.30 3.04
N LEU A 10 -12.19 10.17 2.14
CA LEU A 10 -11.80 8.89 1.57
C LEU A 10 -10.90 8.12 2.54
N LYS A 11 -11.05 6.81 2.48
CA LYS A 11 -10.36 5.86 3.35
C LYS A 11 -9.16 5.26 2.64
N TYR A 12 -8.01 5.22 3.34
CA TYR A 12 -6.77 4.72 2.78
C TYR A 12 -6.12 3.63 3.63
N THR A 13 -5.53 2.66 2.95
CA THR A 13 -4.50 1.77 3.47
C THR A 13 -3.16 2.26 2.96
N CYS A 14 -2.25 2.67 3.84
CA CYS A 14 -0.93 3.18 3.45
C CYS A 14 0.18 2.18 3.81
N LEU A 15 0.96 1.77 2.81
CA LEU A 15 1.98 0.74 2.93
C LEU A 15 3.35 1.32 2.56
N PHE A 16 4.35 1.10 3.41
CA PHE A 16 5.70 1.63 3.23
C PHE A 16 6.69 0.47 3.08
N GLY A 17 7.32 0.35 1.91
CA GLY A 17 8.33 -0.68 1.62
C GLY A 17 9.68 -0.48 2.33
N GLY A 18 10.60 -1.41 2.14
CA GLY A 18 11.97 -1.30 2.61
C GLY A 18 12.84 -0.38 1.74
N GLY A 19 14.04 -0.09 2.25
CA GLY A 19 15.01 0.80 1.60
C GLY A 19 16.12 1.35 2.50
N ALA A 20 16.27 0.81 3.71
CA ALA A 20 17.29 1.22 4.68
C ALA A 20 17.33 2.75 4.91
N ILE A 21 18.49 3.41 4.78
CA ILE A 21 18.61 4.86 5.08
C ILE A 21 17.73 5.74 4.19
N ARG A 22 17.34 5.25 3.01
CA ARG A 22 16.44 5.96 2.07
C ARG A 22 15.06 6.23 2.70
N GLY A 23 14.71 5.52 3.77
CA GLY A 23 13.48 5.74 4.54
C GLY A 23 13.31 7.15 5.11
N MET A 24 14.36 7.98 5.15
CA MET A 24 14.24 9.42 5.39
C MET A 24 13.22 10.09 4.45
N ALA A 25 13.13 9.63 3.20
CA ALA A 25 12.18 10.19 2.24
C ALA A 25 10.72 9.98 2.68
N TYR A 26 10.41 8.92 3.42
CA TYR A 26 9.05 8.72 3.92
C TYR A 26 8.60 9.79 4.90
N ILE A 27 9.50 10.49 5.59
CA ILE A 27 9.10 11.64 6.43
C ILE A 27 8.43 12.73 5.57
N GLY A 28 9.00 13.00 4.39
CA GLY A 28 8.41 13.91 3.42
C GLY A 28 7.11 13.38 2.81
N THR A 29 7.04 12.07 2.56
CA THR A 29 5.78 11.42 2.16
C THR A 29 4.70 11.60 3.21
N ILE A 30 4.98 11.35 4.49
CA ILE A 30 4.02 11.56 5.59
C ILE A 30 3.60 13.03 5.66
N ARG A 31 4.54 13.97 5.51
CA ARG A 31 4.22 15.41 5.44
C ARG A 31 3.22 15.71 4.31
N ALA A 32 3.46 15.18 3.11
CA ALA A 32 2.54 15.34 1.99
C ALA A 32 1.17 14.73 2.28
N LEU A 33 1.11 13.52 2.85
CA LEU A 33 -0.15 12.85 3.21
C LEU A 33 -0.93 13.63 4.28
N GLU A 34 -0.25 14.24 5.26
CA GLU A 34 -0.86 15.10 6.28
C GLU A 34 -1.48 16.37 5.67
N GLU A 35 -0.81 16.99 4.70
CA GLU A 35 -1.32 18.18 3.97
C GLU A 35 -2.51 17.82 3.06
N LEU A 36 -2.47 16.64 2.46
CA LEU A 36 -3.56 16.05 1.66
C LEU A 36 -4.78 15.63 2.50
N GLY A 37 -4.69 15.72 3.84
CA GLY A 37 -5.74 15.29 4.76
C GLY A 37 -6.00 13.79 4.74
N ILE A 38 -5.04 12.98 4.30
CA ILE A 38 -5.22 11.54 4.16
C ILE A 38 -5.23 10.88 5.53
N GLU A 39 -6.35 10.23 5.84
CA GLU A 39 -6.49 9.40 7.03
C GLU A 39 -6.29 7.91 6.72
N TYR A 40 -5.56 7.24 7.61
CA TYR A 40 -5.23 5.82 7.49
C TYR A 40 -6.27 4.97 8.26
N ASP A 41 -6.97 4.09 7.54
CA ASP A 41 -7.73 2.97 8.11
C ASP A 41 -6.77 1.86 8.56
N ILE A 42 -5.79 1.57 7.70
CA ILE A 42 -4.70 0.62 7.97
C ILE A 42 -3.40 1.28 7.55
N ILE A 43 -2.36 1.15 8.36
CA ILE A 43 -1.00 1.54 8.00
C ILE A 43 -0.09 0.34 8.17
N GLY A 44 0.89 0.18 7.29
CA GLY A 44 1.78 -0.96 7.38
C GLY A 44 3.10 -0.75 6.69
N GLY A 45 4.04 -1.66 6.93
CA GLY A 45 5.36 -1.52 6.34
C GLY A 45 6.27 -2.72 6.51
N SER A 46 7.38 -2.67 5.79
CA SER A 46 8.51 -3.61 5.89
C SER A 46 9.80 -2.85 6.14
N SER A 47 10.72 -3.41 6.94
CA SER A 47 12.02 -2.80 7.22
C SER A 47 11.87 -1.36 7.73
N VAL A 48 12.59 -0.39 7.17
CA VAL A 48 12.44 1.03 7.50
C VAL A 48 10.99 1.55 7.36
N GLY A 49 10.21 1.02 6.42
CA GLY A 49 8.80 1.34 6.29
C GLY A 49 7.96 0.89 7.48
N SER A 50 8.32 -0.22 8.14
CA SER A 50 7.66 -0.67 9.38
C SER A 50 7.90 0.29 10.55
N ILE A 51 9.10 0.89 10.63
CA ILE A 51 9.43 1.91 11.62
C ILE A 51 8.52 3.13 11.43
N ILE A 52 8.45 3.65 10.21
CA ILE A 52 7.61 4.82 9.89
C ILE A 52 6.14 4.51 10.15
N ALA A 53 5.64 3.37 9.65
CA ALA A 53 4.26 2.95 9.84
C ALA A 53 3.89 2.85 11.33
N ALA A 54 4.72 2.23 12.16
CA ALA A 54 4.44 2.06 13.58
C ALA A 54 4.46 3.38 14.36
N LEU A 55 5.43 4.27 14.09
CA LEU A 55 5.48 5.58 14.72
C LEU A 55 4.26 6.42 14.33
N VAL A 56 3.89 6.45 13.05
CA VAL A 56 2.69 7.17 12.58
C VAL A 56 1.41 6.56 13.17
N ALA A 57 1.32 5.22 13.26
CA ALA A 57 0.20 4.53 13.92
C ALA A 57 0.04 4.93 15.38
N CYS A 58 1.16 5.19 16.08
CA CYS A 58 1.16 5.69 17.45
C CYS A 58 0.90 7.21 17.55
N GLY A 59 0.70 7.92 16.44
CA GLY A 59 0.38 9.35 16.44
C GLY A 59 1.60 10.28 16.40
N TYR A 60 2.75 9.81 15.91
CA TYR A 60 3.82 10.71 15.50
C TYR A 60 3.43 11.47 14.23
N LYS A 61 3.67 12.79 14.22
CA LYS A 61 3.50 13.65 13.05
C LYS A 61 4.79 13.80 12.25
N SER A 62 4.70 14.20 10.99
CA SER A 62 5.86 14.38 10.10
C SER A 62 6.97 15.25 10.72
N TYR A 63 6.62 16.36 11.37
CA TYR A 63 7.58 17.25 12.03
C TYR A 63 8.28 16.58 13.23
N GLU A 64 7.62 15.68 13.94
CA GLU A 64 8.23 14.94 15.06
C GLU A 64 9.19 13.88 14.54
N LEU A 65 8.80 13.19 13.46
CA LEU A 65 9.65 12.24 12.76
C LEU A 65 10.91 12.93 12.21
N GLU A 66 10.76 14.08 11.55
CA GLU A 66 11.90 14.87 11.06
C GLU A 66 12.85 15.22 12.23
N ASN A 67 12.33 15.78 13.32
CA ASN A 67 13.13 16.14 14.48
C ASN A 67 13.88 14.96 15.10
N LEU A 68 13.25 13.78 15.14
CA LEU A 68 13.83 12.54 15.65
C LEU A 68 14.95 12.04 14.72
N PHE A 69 14.64 11.86 13.44
CA PHE A 69 15.55 11.25 12.47
C PHE A 69 16.72 12.17 12.10
N MET A 70 16.57 13.48 12.23
CA MET A 70 17.67 14.44 12.07
C MET A 70 18.71 14.39 13.20
N LYS A 71 18.37 13.79 14.36
CA LYS A 71 19.23 13.71 15.54
C LYS A 71 19.80 12.31 15.79
N VAL A 72 19.13 11.28 15.29
CA VAL A 72 19.56 9.89 15.45
C VAL A 72 20.90 9.64 14.74
N ASN A 73 21.80 8.94 15.45
CA ASN A 73 22.99 8.35 14.88
C ASN A 73 22.70 6.88 14.52
N PHE A 74 22.45 6.61 13.25
CA PHE A 74 22.06 5.27 12.78
C PHE A 74 23.20 4.24 12.83
N ASP A 75 24.46 4.67 12.94
CA ASP A 75 25.59 3.75 13.12
C ASP A 75 25.50 2.91 14.41
N LEU A 76 24.76 3.42 15.39
CA LEU A 76 24.49 2.73 16.65
C LEU A 76 23.60 1.49 16.48
N PHE A 77 22.95 1.31 15.33
CA PHE A 77 22.01 0.20 15.09
C PHE A 77 22.59 -0.91 14.19
N LYS A 78 23.82 -0.77 13.70
CA LYS A 78 24.48 -1.75 12.82
C LYS A 78 25.10 -2.93 13.58
N ASP A 79 24.39 -4.05 13.70
CA ASP A 79 24.99 -5.32 14.18
C ASP A 79 25.81 -5.99 13.07
N ILE A 80 27.06 -5.57 12.84
CA ILE A 80 27.94 -6.31 11.91
C ILE A 80 28.53 -7.52 12.65
N HIS A 81 27.85 -8.67 12.58
CA HIS A 81 28.41 -9.95 13.01
C HIS A 81 29.18 -10.60 11.85
N LEU A 82 30.39 -10.10 11.55
CA LEU A 82 31.38 -10.90 10.84
C LEU A 82 31.90 -11.94 11.84
N GLY A 83 31.46 -13.20 11.71
CA GLY A 83 31.54 -14.26 12.72
C GLY A 83 32.93 -14.60 13.28
N PHE A 84 33.49 -13.73 14.12
CA PHE A 84 34.66 -13.99 14.96
C PHE A 84 34.51 -13.30 16.32
N GLY A 85 34.17 -14.09 17.35
CA GLY A 85 34.41 -13.77 18.76
C GLY A 85 33.21 -13.20 19.55
N LYS A 86 32.83 -13.90 20.63
CA LYS A 86 32.02 -13.36 21.73
C LYS A 86 32.96 -12.76 22.79
N ALA A 87 32.72 -11.52 23.22
CA ALA A 87 32.88 -11.07 24.62
C ALA A 87 32.55 -9.57 24.76
N PHE A 88 31.60 -9.25 25.66
CA PHE A 88 31.28 -7.91 26.19
C PHE A 88 30.91 -6.80 25.19
N ALA A 89 29.69 -6.86 24.64
CA ALA A 89 29.01 -5.68 24.12
C ALA A 89 27.49 -5.90 24.25
N ILE A 90 26.75 -4.89 24.72
CA ILE A 90 25.31 -4.81 24.45
C ILE A 90 25.19 -4.91 22.92
N SER A 91 24.45 -5.89 22.39
CA SER A 91 24.27 -5.97 20.93
C SER A 91 23.53 -4.72 20.46
N LYS A 92 23.94 -4.16 19.33
CA LYS A 92 23.35 -2.92 18.82
C LYS A 92 21.87 -3.12 18.46
N GLY A 93 21.45 -4.36 18.21
CA GLY A 93 20.06 -4.75 18.09
C GLY A 93 19.23 -4.61 19.37
N GLU A 94 19.83 -4.68 20.57
CA GLU A 94 19.14 -4.30 21.82
C GLU A 94 19.04 -2.78 21.95
N ILE A 95 20.08 -2.03 21.58
CA ILE A 95 20.02 -0.56 21.56
C ILE A 95 18.91 -0.07 20.61
N PHE A 96 18.79 -0.69 19.43
CA PHE A 96 17.72 -0.40 18.49
C PHE A 96 16.35 -0.75 19.04
N LEU A 97 16.21 -1.89 19.71
CA LEU A 97 14.96 -2.32 20.35
C LEU A 97 14.52 -1.36 21.46
N ASP A 98 15.45 -1.00 22.35
CA ASP A 98 15.21 -0.06 23.45
C ASP A 98 14.81 1.32 22.92
N TRP A 99 15.51 1.81 21.89
CA TRP A 99 15.17 3.08 21.22
C TRP A 99 13.74 3.06 20.67
N LEU A 100 13.33 1.98 19.98
CA LEU A 100 11.96 1.84 19.49
C LEU A 100 10.94 1.79 20.62
N ASN A 101 11.20 1.00 21.66
CA ASN A 101 10.32 0.88 22.82
C ASN A 101 10.10 2.23 23.52
N GLU A 102 11.15 3.04 23.67
CA GLU A 102 11.04 4.37 24.27
C GLU A 102 10.20 5.32 23.42
N LEU A 103 10.33 5.27 22.09
CA LEU A 103 9.53 6.09 21.19
C LEU A 103 8.05 5.68 21.22
N LEU A 104 7.76 4.40 21.11
CA LEU A 104 6.39 3.90 21.09
C LEU A 104 5.70 4.19 22.44
N ALA A 105 6.34 3.87 23.57
CA ALA A 105 5.79 4.11 24.89
C ALA A 105 5.53 5.59 25.20
N LYS A 106 6.32 6.51 24.61
CA LYS A 106 6.13 7.95 24.79
C LYS A 106 4.79 8.45 24.23
N LYS A 107 4.24 7.80 23.20
CA LYS A 107 2.99 8.20 22.57
C LYS A 107 1.77 7.44 23.07
N VAL A 108 1.94 6.20 23.50
CA VAL A 108 0.83 5.36 23.96
C VAL A 108 0.55 5.60 25.45
N VAL A 109 -0.21 6.67 25.73
CA VAL A 109 -0.44 7.24 27.08
C VAL A 109 -1.01 6.23 28.09
N ASN A 110 -1.75 5.22 27.63
CA ASN A 110 -2.43 4.25 28.50
C ASN A 110 -1.56 3.04 28.89
N VAL A 111 -0.32 2.96 28.40
CA VAL A 111 0.57 1.83 28.64
C VAL A 111 1.72 2.24 29.55
N LYS A 112 1.73 1.73 30.79
CA LYS A 112 2.78 2.01 31.79
C LYS A 112 4.07 1.19 31.60
N ARG A 113 4.05 0.19 30.72
CA ARG A 113 5.21 -0.65 30.38
C ARG A 113 5.91 -0.11 29.13
N LYS A 114 7.21 -0.37 28.98
CA LYS A 114 7.95 0.03 27.77
C LYS A 114 7.51 -0.75 26.53
N ASN A 115 7.18 -2.02 26.70
CA ASN A 115 6.86 -2.93 25.59
C ASN A 115 5.41 -2.74 25.13
N VAL A 116 5.23 -1.87 24.13
CA VAL A 116 3.95 -1.61 23.46
C VAL A 116 3.64 -2.76 22.49
N THR A 117 2.40 -3.25 22.52
CA THR A 117 1.89 -4.36 21.71
C THR A 117 0.84 -3.88 20.71
N PHE A 118 0.51 -4.70 19.70
CA PHE A 118 -0.46 -4.32 18.67
C PHE A 118 -1.85 -3.99 19.22
N LYS A 119 -2.30 -4.66 20.28
CA LYS A 119 -3.59 -4.35 20.94
C LYS A 119 -3.61 -3.04 21.72
N ASP A 120 -2.44 -2.45 21.99
CA ASP A 120 -2.35 -1.22 22.80
C ASP A 120 -2.57 0.06 21.96
N ILE A 121 -2.58 -0.04 20.63
CA ILE A 121 -2.75 1.09 19.72
C ILE A 121 -4.11 1.06 19.03
N GLU A 122 -4.68 2.24 18.76
CA GLU A 122 -6.00 2.34 18.12
C GLU A 122 -5.95 2.12 16.60
N LYS A 123 -4.84 2.50 15.96
CA LYS A 123 -4.67 2.36 14.52
C LYS A 123 -4.27 0.93 14.16
N LYS A 124 -4.91 0.38 13.12
CA LYS A 124 -4.55 -0.93 12.58
C LYS A 124 -3.17 -0.86 11.92
N LEU A 125 -2.22 -1.59 12.49
CA LEU A 125 -0.84 -1.65 12.05
C LEU A 125 -0.52 -3.05 11.53
N VAL A 126 0.08 -3.13 10.34
CA VAL A 126 0.57 -4.39 9.76
C VAL A 126 2.07 -4.29 9.51
N ILE A 127 2.85 -5.16 10.16
CA ILE A 127 4.30 -5.29 9.93
C ILE A 127 4.56 -6.58 9.16
N ILE A 128 5.26 -6.46 8.03
CA ILE A 128 5.56 -7.57 7.14
C ILE A 128 6.97 -8.09 7.40
N THR A 129 7.10 -9.41 7.51
CA THR A 129 8.38 -10.12 7.61
C THR A 129 8.39 -11.35 6.69
N THR A 130 9.57 -11.93 6.48
CA THR A 130 9.72 -13.14 5.66
C THR A 130 10.04 -14.34 6.54
N ASN A 131 9.25 -15.41 6.43
CA ASN A 131 9.51 -16.69 7.07
C ASN A 131 10.40 -17.55 6.16
N LEU A 132 11.68 -17.68 6.49
CA LEU A 132 12.66 -18.46 5.73
C LEU A 132 12.47 -19.98 5.85
N THR A 133 11.79 -20.44 6.89
CA THR A 133 11.53 -21.88 7.08
C THR A 133 10.37 -22.35 6.20
N LYS A 134 9.35 -21.50 6.02
CA LYS A 134 8.13 -21.83 5.27
C LYS A 134 8.06 -21.19 3.88
N PHE A 135 9.01 -20.31 3.55
CA PHE A 135 9.04 -19.52 2.32
C PHE A 135 7.73 -18.75 2.07
N CYS A 136 7.23 -18.08 3.11
CA CYS A 136 6.00 -17.31 3.07
C CYS A 136 6.11 -16.02 3.88
N THR A 137 5.12 -15.15 3.75
CA THR A 137 4.95 -13.98 4.62
C THR A 137 4.66 -14.42 6.06
N GLN A 138 5.24 -13.71 7.02
CA GLN A 138 4.74 -13.67 8.39
C GLN A 138 4.32 -12.22 8.69
N GLU A 139 3.02 -11.99 8.87
CA GLU A 139 2.51 -10.70 9.33
C GLU A 139 2.54 -10.63 10.86
N PHE A 140 2.70 -9.41 11.36
CA PHE A 140 2.40 -9.04 12.74
C PHE A 140 1.38 -7.89 12.72
N SER A 141 0.26 -8.07 13.42
CA SER A 141 -0.90 -7.17 13.38
C SER A 141 -1.75 -7.31 14.63
N ASP A 142 -2.75 -6.43 14.78
CA ASP A 142 -3.76 -6.55 15.84
C ASP A 142 -4.67 -7.78 15.68
N THR A 143 -4.82 -8.26 14.44
CA THR A 143 -5.64 -9.42 14.10
C THR A 143 -4.91 -10.74 14.31
N GLU A 144 -3.66 -10.86 13.86
CA GLU A 144 -2.90 -12.11 13.92
C GLU A 144 -2.04 -12.22 15.18
N THR A 145 -1.49 -11.10 15.68
CA THR A 145 -0.55 -11.10 16.81
C THR A 145 -0.81 -9.95 17.80
N PRO A 146 -2.02 -9.84 18.39
CA PRO A 146 -2.40 -8.68 19.23
C PRO A 146 -1.46 -8.43 20.41
N ASP A 147 -0.95 -9.49 21.04
CA ASP A 147 -0.08 -9.40 22.22
C ASP A 147 1.42 -9.28 21.87
N PHE A 148 1.79 -9.30 20.59
CA PHE A 148 3.20 -9.24 20.19
C PHE A 148 3.72 -7.80 20.29
N GLU A 149 4.97 -7.66 20.73
CA GLU A 149 5.61 -6.36 20.88
C GLU A 149 5.91 -5.74 19.51
N ILE A 150 5.45 -4.51 19.29
CA ILE A 150 5.61 -3.79 18.03
C ILE A 150 7.11 -3.56 17.75
N ALA A 151 7.88 -3.11 18.74
CA ALA A 151 9.31 -2.86 18.57
C ALA A 151 10.07 -4.13 18.15
N GLN A 152 9.70 -5.29 18.72
CA GLN A 152 10.27 -6.58 18.34
C GLN A 152 9.88 -6.96 16.91
N ALA A 153 8.62 -6.74 16.49
CA ALA A 153 8.18 -6.99 15.12
C ALA A 153 8.96 -6.12 14.10
N ILE A 154 9.18 -4.85 14.42
CA ILE A 154 10.00 -3.92 13.61
C ILE A 154 11.45 -4.43 13.51
N LYS A 155 12.05 -4.86 14.63
CA LYS A 155 13.42 -5.42 14.65
C LYS A 155 13.53 -6.63 13.73
N ILE A 156 12.56 -7.55 13.78
CA ILE A 156 12.50 -8.70 12.88
C ILE A 156 12.36 -8.24 11.43
N SER A 157 11.45 -7.31 11.17
CA SER A 157 11.21 -6.74 9.84
C SER A 157 12.39 -5.96 9.27
N SER A 158 13.33 -5.54 10.12
CA SER A 158 14.56 -4.84 9.72
C SER A 158 15.79 -5.75 9.74
N SER A 159 15.63 -7.06 9.98
CA SER A 159 16.72 -8.03 10.05
C SER A 159 17.15 -8.47 8.65
N MET A 160 17.85 -7.58 7.94
CA MET A 160 18.26 -7.81 6.55
C MET A 160 19.31 -8.93 6.45
N PRO A 161 19.09 -9.96 5.61
CA PRO A 161 20.07 -11.03 5.43
C PRO A 161 21.45 -10.51 5.03
N GLY A 162 22.50 -11.06 5.65
CA GLY A 162 23.89 -10.63 5.46
C GLY A 162 24.32 -9.45 6.34
N LEU A 163 23.39 -8.66 6.87
CA LEU A 163 23.67 -7.66 7.91
C LEU A 163 23.30 -8.17 9.30
N MET A 164 22.13 -8.78 9.48
CA MET A 164 21.63 -9.19 10.78
C MET A 164 21.29 -10.68 10.80
N ALA A 165 21.38 -11.29 12.00
CA ALA A 165 21.01 -12.68 12.18
C ALA A 165 19.48 -12.87 12.07
N PRO A 166 18.99 -13.97 11.49
CA PRO A 166 17.57 -14.30 11.50
C PRO A 166 17.03 -14.43 12.93
N TYR A 167 15.80 -13.98 13.13
CA TYR A 167 15.11 -14.12 14.41
C TYR A 167 14.38 -15.45 14.49
N LYS A 168 14.62 -16.23 15.55
CA LYS A 168 13.87 -17.46 15.79
C LYS A 168 12.55 -17.12 16.48
N TYR A 169 11.44 -17.33 15.79
CA TYR A 169 10.10 -17.20 16.32
C TYR A 169 9.38 -18.54 16.18
N ASN A 170 9.04 -19.16 17.31
CA ASN A 170 8.61 -20.56 17.37
C ASN A 170 9.63 -21.47 16.66
N ASP A 171 9.17 -22.34 15.75
CA ASP A 171 10.00 -23.22 14.92
C ASP A 171 10.32 -22.62 13.54
N SER A 172 10.31 -21.29 13.41
CA SER A 172 10.61 -20.59 12.16
C SER A 172 11.71 -19.55 12.33
N PHE A 173 12.48 -19.36 11.26
CA PHE A 173 13.43 -18.25 11.14
C PHE A 173 12.79 -17.12 10.33
N LEU A 174 12.74 -15.94 10.94
CA LEU A 174 12.18 -14.73 10.36
C LEU A 174 13.28 -13.72 10.02
N VAL A 175 13.12 -13.01 8.91
CA VAL A 175 14.01 -11.94 8.44
C VAL A 175 13.20 -10.79 7.85
N ASP A 176 13.91 -9.78 7.34
CA ASP A 176 13.33 -8.62 6.66
C ASP A 176 12.26 -9.02 5.62
N GLY A 177 11.15 -8.28 5.61
CA GLY A 177 10.03 -8.47 4.69
C GLY A 177 10.34 -8.03 3.26
N ASP A 178 11.39 -7.23 3.04
CA ASP A 178 11.75 -6.67 1.73
C ASP A 178 12.27 -7.74 0.75
N LEU A 179 12.57 -8.96 1.24
CA LEU A 179 12.78 -10.13 0.38
C LEU A 179 11.58 -10.44 -0.53
N GLN A 180 10.38 -9.96 -0.16
CA GLN A 180 9.14 -10.20 -0.89
C GLN A 180 8.73 -9.02 -1.79
N LYS A 181 9.64 -8.07 -2.06
CA LYS A 181 9.37 -6.84 -2.82
C LYS A 181 8.86 -7.06 -4.25
N ALA A 182 9.10 -8.24 -4.84
CA ALA A 182 8.53 -8.66 -6.13
C ALA A 182 7.01 -8.87 -6.10
N SER A 183 6.37 -8.84 -4.93
CA SER A 183 4.92 -8.82 -4.78
C SER A 183 4.47 -7.48 -4.19
N PRO A 184 3.29 -6.97 -4.56
CA PRO A 184 2.71 -5.83 -3.87
C PRO A 184 2.39 -6.20 -2.42
N MET A 185 2.66 -5.29 -1.50
CA MET A 185 2.56 -5.55 -0.06
C MET A 185 1.15 -5.96 0.35
N TRP A 186 0.14 -5.38 -0.27
CA TRP A 186 -1.26 -5.69 0.03
C TRP A 186 -1.65 -7.14 -0.29
N ARG A 187 -0.88 -7.86 -1.13
CA ARG A 187 -1.08 -9.28 -1.43
C ARG A 187 -0.37 -10.22 -0.46
N LEU A 188 0.49 -9.71 0.43
CA LEU A 188 1.29 -10.53 1.32
C LEU A 188 0.55 -10.91 2.62
N SER A 189 -0.44 -10.09 3.01
CA SER A 189 -1.17 -10.22 4.28
C SER A 189 -2.66 -10.42 4.02
N GLU A 190 -3.32 -11.30 4.79
CA GLU A 190 -4.77 -11.47 4.71
C GLU A 190 -5.50 -10.22 5.22
N THR A 191 -4.96 -9.57 6.26
CA THR A 191 -5.45 -8.29 6.77
C THR A 191 -5.46 -7.22 5.66
N LEU A 192 -4.39 -7.17 4.85
CA LEU A 192 -4.29 -6.19 3.76
C LEU A 192 -5.14 -6.55 2.52
N LYS A 193 -5.21 -7.84 2.15
CA LYS A 193 -6.02 -8.32 1.00
C LYS A 193 -7.50 -7.98 1.16
N ASN A 194 -7.98 -8.03 2.40
CA ASN A 194 -9.38 -7.81 2.75
C ASN A 194 -9.70 -6.35 3.08
N SER A 195 -8.73 -5.43 2.94
CA SER A 195 -9.00 -4.00 3.04
C SER A 195 -10.06 -3.61 2.01
N GLU A 196 -11.01 -2.73 2.38
CA GLU A 196 -11.98 -2.11 1.46
C GLU A 196 -11.54 -0.69 1.03
N SER A 197 -10.55 -0.14 1.73
CA SER A 197 -9.98 1.19 1.50
C SER A 197 -9.14 1.22 0.22
N ARG A 198 -8.84 2.41 -0.30
CA ARG A 198 -7.85 2.55 -1.39
C ARG A 198 -6.44 2.29 -0.84
N ILE A 199 -5.63 1.55 -1.58
CA ILE A 199 -4.26 1.23 -1.15
C ILE A 199 -3.27 2.17 -1.81
N LEU A 200 -2.45 2.83 -1.00
CA LEU A 200 -1.28 3.58 -1.40
C LEU A 200 -0.04 2.82 -0.93
N GLU A 201 0.74 2.29 -1.87
CA GLU A 201 1.99 1.59 -1.57
C GLU A 201 3.16 2.43 -2.02
N PHE A 202 4.00 2.86 -1.08
CA PHE A 202 5.18 3.68 -1.33
C PHE A 202 6.43 2.80 -1.36
N ARG A 203 7.20 2.88 -2.43
CA ARG A 203 8.42 2.07 -2.61
C ARG A 203 9.64 2.96 -2.80
N LEU A 204 10.69 2.70 -2.03
CA LEU A 204 11.97 3.39 -2.16
C LEU A 204 12.82 2.68 -3.19
N GLU A 205 13.24 3.43 -4.21
CA GLU A 205 14.19 2.96 -5.21
C GLU A 205 15.37 3.95 -5.31
N GLY A 206 16.45 3.51 -5.95
CA GLY A 206 17.62 4.33 -6.18
C GLY A 206 18.28 4.00 -7.50
N ASP A 207 19.13 4.90 -7.94
CA ASP A 207 19.78 4.84 -9.23
C ASP A 207 21.07 3.99 -9.20
N TYR A 208 21.59 3.71 -10.40
CA TYR A 208 22.90 3.14 -10.57
C TYR A 208 23.98 3.98 -9.87
N ASN A 209 24.75 3.34 -8.99
CA ASN A 209 25.91 3.97 -8.38
C ASN A 209 27.10 3.90 -9.36
N LYS A 210 27.66 5.07 -9.72
CA LYS A 210 28.75 5.20 -10.70
C LYS A 210 30.12 4.77 -10.17
N ASP A 211 30.27 4.50 -8.87
CA ASP A 211 31.55 4.05 -8.31
C ASP A 211 31.69 2.52 -8.36
N GLU A 212 32.20 2.03 -9.48
CA GLU A 212 32.34 0.59 -9.80
C GLU A 212 33.49 -0.11 -9.06
N LYS A 213 34.37 0.63 -8.37
CA LYS A 213 35.62 0.07 -7.84
C LYS A 213 35.51 -0.52 -6.44
N ASN A 214 34.40 -0.29 -5.74
CA ASN A 214 34.19 -0.77 -4.37
C ASN A 214 33.20 -1.96 -4.33
N PRO A 215 33.58 -3.14 -3.81
CA PRO A 215 32.69 -4.30 -3.67
C PRO A 215 31.36 -3.99 -2.95
N ILE A 216 31.37 -3.06 -2.01
CA ILE A 216 30.18 -2.62 -1.27
C ILE A 216 29.24 -1.82 -2.19
N SER A 217 29.81 -0.94 -3.03
CA SER A 217 29.05 -0.19 -4.04
C SER A 217 28.38 -1.13 -5.04
N PHE A 218 29.09 -2.18 -5.47
CA PHE A 218 28.53 -3.21 -6.35
C PHE A 218 27.33 -3.94 -5.73
N ILE A 219 27.38 -4.30 -4.44
CA ILE A 219 26.22 -4.89 -3.73
C ILE A 219 25.03 -3.93 -3.72
N ASN A 220 25.24 -2.62 -3.56
CA ASN A 220 24.17 -1.63 -3.67
C ASN A 220 23.61 -1.46 -5.06
N THR A 221 24.44 -1.56 -6.08
CA THR A 221 23.97 -1.59 -7.45
C THR A 221 23.13 -2.84 -7.71
N ILE A 222 23.53 -4.01 -7.21
CA ILE A 222 22.72 -5.24 -7.30
C ILE A 222 21.39 -5.06 -6.58
N TYR A 223 21.42 -4.62 -5.32
CA TYR A 223 20.20 -4.41 -4.54
C TYR A 223 19.26 -3.42 -5.25
N SER A 224 19.76 -2.23 -5.63
CA SER A 224 18.95 -1.23 -6.32
C SER A 224 18.40 -1.76 -7.66
N CYS A 225 19.19 -2.50 -8.43
CA CYS A 225 18.72 -3.12 -9.68
C CYS A 225 17.59 -4.13 -9.44
N VAL A 226 17.76 -5.04 -8.48
CA VAL A 226 16.74 -6.06 -8.17
C VAL A 226 15.46 -5.43 -7.64
N THR A 227 15.57 -4.44 -6.75
CA THR A 227 14.38 -3.76 -6.21
C THR A 227 13.68 -2.91 -7.26
N ASP A 228 14.44 -2.26 -8.14
CA ASP A 228 13.89 -1.44 -9.23
C ASP A 228 13.13 -2.29 -10.25
N ILE A 229 13.69 -3.43 -10.68
CA ILE A 229 13.00 -4.41 -11.54
C ILE A 229 11.73 -4.94 -10.86
N ALA A 230 11.80 -5.27 -9.57
CA ALA A 230 10.64 -5.74 -8.82
C ALA A 230 9.53 -4.68 -8.75
N THR A 231 9.90 -3.42 -8.59
CA THR A 231 8.97 -2.28 -8.57
C THR A 231 8.39 -2.00 -9.95
N ASP A 232 9.18 -2.08 -11.02
CA ASP A 232 8.69 -1.99 -12.40
C ASP A 232 7.63 -3.06 -12.68
N PHE A 233 7.94 -4.32 -12.36
CA PHE A 233 6.99 -5.42 -12.52
C PHE A 233 5.67 -5.19 -11.78
N VAL A 234 5.72 -4.70 -10.52
CA VAL A 234 4.51 -4.40 -9.74
C VAL A 234 3.74 -3.21 -10.31
N THR A 235 4.43 -2.15 -10.73
CA THR A 235 3.78 -0.96 -11.31
C THR A 235 3.18 -1.23 -12.68
N GLU A 236 3.80 -2.06 -13.51
CA GLU A 236 3.26 -2.47 -14.81
C GLU A 236 1.97 -3.27 -14.65
N LEU A 237 1.96 -4.26 -13.75
CA LEU A 237 0.80 -5.12 -13.53
C LEU A 237 -0.33 -4.47 -12.75
N TYR A 238 -0.02 -3.68 -11.71
CA TYR A 238 -1.02 -3.18 -10.76
C TYR A 238 -1.14 -1.66 -10.73
N GLY A 239 -0.19 -0.92 -11.31
CA GLY A 239 -0.15 0.54 -11.21
C GLY A 239 -1.32 1.25 -11.88
N SER A 240 -1.96 0.61 -12.87
CA SER A 240 -3.19 1.12 -13.50
C SER A 240 -4.48 0.67 -12.81
N ASN A 241 -4.41 -0.20 -11.80
CA ASN A 241 -5.59 -0.73 -11.12
C ASN A 241 -6.36 0.34 -10.34
N ASP A 242 -7.68 0.27 -10.33
CA ASP A 242 -8.54 1.21 -9.62
C ASP A 242 -8.19 1.32 -8.12
N ARG A 243 -8.08 0.20 -7.42
CA ARG A 243 -7.93 0.19 -5.96
C ARG A 243 -6.51 0.42 -5.48
N PHE A 244 -5.51 0.19 -6.33
CA PHE A 244 -4.11 0.15 -5.95
C PHE A 244 -3.33 1.26 -6.64
N ASP A 245 -2.64 2.08 -5.86
CA ASP A 245 -1.72 3.09 -6.34
C ASP A 245 -0.32 2.77 -5.77
N CYS A 246 0.64 2.46 -6.64
CA CYS A 246 2.03 2.19 -6.27
C CYS A 246 2.88 3.41 -6.62
N ILE A 247 3.40 4.10 -5.61
CA ILE A 247 4.17 5.33 -5.72
C ILE A 247 5.65 5.00 -5.53
N ARG A 248 6.42 5.07 -6.62
CA ARG A 248 7.89 5.00 -6.57
C ARG A 248 8.42 6.32 -6.03
N ILE A 249 9.28 6.25 -5.02
CA ILE A 249 10.08 7.35 -4.50
C ILE A 249 11.53 7.07 -4.88
N ASN A 250 12.00 7.70 -5.96
CA ASN A 250 13.38 7.57 -6.40
C ASN A 250 14.27 8.51 -5.58
N THR A 251 15.21 7.92 -4.84
CA THR A 251 16.13 8.61 -3.93
C THR A 251 17.49 8.95 -4.53
N GLY A 252 17.66 8.73 -5.84
CA GLY A 252 18.89 9.00 -6.57
C GLY A 252 19.99 8.01 -6.24
N ASP A 253 21.23 8.49 -6.22
CA ASP A 253 22.46 7.72 -6.02
C ASP A 253 22.81 7.44 -4.55
N ILE A 254 21.89 7.71 -3.61
CA ILE A 254 22.12 7.46 -2.18
C ILE A 254 22.36 5.96 -1.94
N PHE A 255 23.56 5.66 -1.44
CA PHE A 255 23.96 4.31 -1.03
C PHE A 255 23.08 3.86 0.15
N PHE A 256 22.38 2.74 0.00
CA PHE A 256 21.35 2.32 0.98
C PHE A 256 21.93 2.06 2.39
N ALA A 257 23.22 1.70 2.47
CA ALA A 257 23.92 1.42 3.72
C ALA A 257 24.88 2.55 4.14
N ASP A 258 24.73 3.76 3.58
CA ASP A 258 25.37 4.95 4.13
C ASP A 258 24.51 5.54 5.24
N PHE A 259 24.78 5.11 6.48
CA PHE A 259 24.05 5.58 7.66
C PHE A 259 24.61 6.89 8.24
N ASN A 260 25.65 7.45 7.61
CA ASN A 260 26.35 8.68 8.01
C ASN A 260 26.00 9.89 7.14
N LEU A 261 24.81 9.88 6.53
CA LEU A 261 24.30 11.04 5.81
C LEU A 261 24.33 12.28 6.69
N ASN A 262 24.90 13.36 6.15
CA ASN A 262 24.92 14.66 6.79
C ASN A 262 23.50 15.27 6.80
N LYS A 263 23.32 16.37 7.52
CA LYS A 263 22.00 17.00 7.69
C LYS A 263 21.37 17.46 6.37
N ASP A 264 22.17 17.90 5.41
CA ASP A 264 21.67 18.40 4.14
C ASP A 264 21.24 17.25 3.21
N GLU A 265 21.97 16.13 3.22
CA GLU A 265 21.58 14.90 2.53
C GLU A 265 20.28 14.32 3.10
N ARG A 266 20.13 14.31 4.43
CA ARG A 266 18.87 13.89 5.09
C ARG A 266 17.70 14.79 4.67
N ARG A 267 17.87 16.11 4.68
CA ARG A 267 16.84 17.05 4.22
C ARG A 267 16.49 16.85 2.76
N LYS A 268 17.49 16.64 1.90
CA LYS A 268 17.27 16.34 0.47
C LYS A 268 16.39 15.10 0.28
N LEU A 269 16.61 14.04 1.06
CA LEU A 269 15.75 12.85 1.02
C LEU A 269 14.32 13.16 1.45
N ILE A 270 14.13 13.92 2.53
CA ILE A 270 12.80 14.35 3.00
C ILE A 270 12.09 15.15 1.88
N ASP A 271 12.78 16.10 1.25
CA ASP A 271 12.19 16.90 0.18
C ASP A 271 11.88 16.08 -1.07
N ILE A 272 12.72 15.10 -1.42
CA ILE A 272 12.46 14.13 -2.49
C ILE A 272 11.13 13.40 -2.24
N GLY A 273 10.96 12.84 -1.05
CA GLY A 273 9.75 12.08 -0.72
C GLY A 273 8.49 12.95 -0.72
N TYR A 274 8.58 14.17 -0.19
CA TYR A 274 7.48 15.14 -0.24
C TYR A 274 7.11 15.52 -1.67
N ASN A 275 8.08 15.95 -2.46
CA ASN A 275 7.85 16.44 -3.82
C ASN A 275 7.29 15.36 -4.73
N GLN A 276 7.86 14.15 -4.73
CA GLN A 276 7.37 13.05 -5.56
C GLN A 276 5.98 12.56 -5.13
N THR A 277 5.68 12.57 -3.83
CA THR A 277 4.33 12.27 -3.33
C THR A 277 3.33 13.31 -3.82
N MET A 278 3.62 14.61 -3.64
CA MET A 278 2.74 15.68 -4.09
C MET A 278 2.55 15.69 -5.62
N ASP A 279 3.62 15.45 -6.38
CA ASP A 279 3.57 15.34 -7.84
C ASP A 279 2.65 14.20 -8.29
N TYR A 280 2.71 13.05 -7.62
CA TYR A 280 1.81 11.94 -7.91
C TYR A 280 0.33 12.35 -7.75
N PHE A 281 -0.03 12.98 -6.63
CA PHE A 281 -1.41 13.41 -6.37
C PHE A 281 -1.89 14.55 -7.27
N LYS A 282 -0.97 15.41 -7.73
CA LYS A 282 -1.29 16.53 -8.62
C LYS A 282 -1.36 16.13 -10.09
N LYS A 283 -0.57 15.16 -10.55
CA LYS A 283 -0.39 14.85 -11.98
C LYS A 283 -0.87 13.45 -12.36
N VAL A 284 -0.38 12.42 -11.67
CA VAL A 284 -0.59 11.02 -12.06
C VAL A 284 -1.95 10.50 -11.61
N LEU A 285 -2.32 10.76 -10.35
CA LEU A 285 -3.58 10.29 -9.79
C LEU A 285 -4.80 10.79 -10.59
N PRO A 286 -4.90 12.08 -10.99
CA PRO A 286 -6.06 12.58 -11.73
C PRO A 286 -6.23 11.94 -13.09
N GLU A 287 -5.15 11.82 -13.87
CA GLU A 287 -5.20 11.18 -15.19
C GLU A 287 -5.69 9.73 -15.08
N LYS A 288 -5.16 9.00 -14.10
CA LYS A 288 -5.60 7.63 -13.81
C LYS A 288 -7.08 7.58 -13.43
N LYS A 289 -7.55 8.45 -12.53
CA LYS A 289 -8.96 8.41 -12.07
C LYS A 289 -9.93 8.85 -13.18
N GLN A 290 -9.52 9.79 -14.04
CA GLN A 290 -10.32 10.20 -15.19
C GLN A 290 -10.57 9.03 -16.16
N LYS A 291 -9.53 8.28 -16.51
CA LYS A 291 -9.67 7.06 -17.34
C LYS A 291 -10.63 6.05 -16.71
N LEU A 292 -10.55 5.83 -15.40
CA LEU A 292 -11.46 4.94 -14.69
C LEU A 292 -12.90 5.44 -14.71
N VAL A 293 -13.14 6.75 -14.54
CA VAL A 293 -14.48 7.36 -14.64
C VAL A 293 -15.09 7.08 -16.01
N GLU A 294 -14.32 7.21 -17.09
CA GLU A 294 -14.79 6.95 -18.46
C GLU A 294 -15.22 5.49 -18.63
N VAL A 295 -14.37 4.54 -18.23
CA VAL A 295 -14.64 3.11 -18.33
C VAL A 295 -15.86 2.70 -17.50
N TYR A 296 -15.93 3.12 -16.24
CA TYR A 296 -17.09 2.81 -15.40
C TYR A 296 -18.37 3.48 -15.88
N SER A 297 -18.31 4.70 -16.42
CA SER A 297 -19.48 5.38 -16.98
C SER A 297 -20.02 4.67 -18.21
N LEU A 298 -19.15 4.08 -19.02
CA LEU A 298 -19.53 3.26 -20.17
C LEU A 298 -20.22 1.96 -19.70
N ILE A 299 -19.62 1.23 -18.76
CA ILE A 299 -20.21 0.03 -18.14
C ILE A 299 -21.58 0.36 -17.52
N LEU A 300 -21.69 1.47 -16.79
CA LEU A 300 -22.94 1.93 -16.19
C LEU A 300 -24.04 2.18 -17.24
N THR A 301 -23.67 2.80 -18.37
CA THR A 301 -24.59 3.06 -19.48
C THR A 301 -25.15 1.77 -20.03
N TYR A 302 -24.31 0.76 -20.25
CA TYR A 302 -24.75 -0.55 -20.72
C TYR A 302 -25.57 -1.32 -19.67
N LEU A 303 -25.20 -1.25 -18.38
CA LEU A 303 -25.99 -1.85 -17.30
C LEU A 303 -27.40 -1.28 -17.23
N LYS A 304 -27.57 0.05 -17.38
CA LYS A 304 -28.89 0.70 -17.43
C LYS A 304 -29.72 0.24 -18.62
N LYS A 305 -29.10 0.06 -19.80
CA LYS A 305 -29.76 -0.45 -20.99
C LYS A 305 -30.16 -1.92 -20.83
N ALA A 306 -29.28 -2.76 -20.29
CA ALA A 306 -29.58 -4.14 -19.94
C ALA A 306 -30.73 -4.25 -18.93
N GLN A 307 -30.77 -3.37 -17.92
CA GLN A 307 -31.88 -3.30 -16.96
C GLN A 307 -33.22 -3.03 -17.66
N LYS A 308 -33.25 -2.12 -18.64
CA LYS A 308 -34.46 -1.83 -19.43
C LYS A 308 -34.91 -3.08 -20.19
N GLY A 309 -33.98 -3.82 -20.79
CA GLY A 309 -34.25 -5.10 -21.44
C GLY A 309 -34.84 -6.15 -20.50
N VAL A 310 -34.31 -6.30 -19.28
CA VAL A 310 -34.88 -7.19 -18.26
C VAL A 310 -36.31 -6.79 -17.89
N LYS A 311 -36.58 -5.49 -17.71
CA LYS A 311 -37.92 -4.99 -17.38
C LYS A 311 -38.93 -5.18 -18.49
N SER A 312 -38.52 -5.07 -19.76
CA SER A 312 -39.36 -5.35 -20.92
C SER A 312 -39.38 -6.82 -21.31
N ASN A 313 -38.66 -7.68 -20.58
CA ASN A 313 -38.49 -9.09 -20.89
C ASN A 313 -37.87 -9.33 -22.30
N ASN A 314 -37.05 -8.40 -22.78
CA ASN A 314 -36.31 -8.49 -24.02
C ASN A 314 -34.95 -9.16 -23.78
N VAL A 315 -34.89 -10.49 -23.96
CA VAL A 315 -33.69 -11.29 -23.68
C VAL A 315 -32.54 -10.97 -24.63
N GLU A 316 -32.81 -10.81 -25.92
CA GLU A 316 -31.81 -10.56 -26.96
C GLU A 316 -31.10 -9.22 -26.73
N GLU A 317 -31.85 -8.14 -26.52
CA GLU A 317 -31.29 -6.82 -26.22
C GLU A 317 -30.48 -6.84 -24.93
N THR A 318 -30.96 -7.55 -23.90
CA THR A 318 -30.22 -7.68 -22.63
C THR A 318 -28.89 -8.39 -22.86
N GLN A 319 -28.87 -9.49 -23.62
CA GLN A 319 -27.66 -10.25 -23.92
C GLN A 319 -26.67 -9.42 -24.74
N TRP A 320 -27.14 -8.61 -25.70
CA TRP A 320 -26.32 -7.68 -26.46
C TRP A 320 -25.56 -6.73 -25.52
N TRP A 321 -26.29 -6.04 -24.64
CA TRP A 321 -25.66 -5.08 -23.72
C TRP A 321 -24.68 -5.75 -22.75
N PHE A 322 -24.94 -7.01 -22.36
CA PHE A 322 -23.95 -7.79 -21.61
C PHE A 322 -22.72 -8.14 -22.46
N GLY A 323 -22.87 -8.38 -23.75
CA GLY A 323 -21.75 -8.46 -24.70
C GLY A 323 -20.86 -7.22 -24.62
N ASP A 324 -21.46 -6.02 -24.75
CA ASP A 324 -20.72 -4.76 -24.69
C ASP A 324 -20.06 -4.50 -23.32
N ILE A 325 -20.74 -4.86 -22.22
CA ILE A 325 -20.17 -4.80 -20.87
C ILE A 325 -18.92 -5.68 -20.79
N PHE A 326 -19.01 -6.94 -21.23
CA PHE A 326 -17.90 -7.87 -21.13
C PHE A 326 -16.75 -7.51 -22.08
N THR A 327 -17.02 -7.01 -23.28
CA THR A 327 -16.00 -6.47 -24.19
C THR A 327 -15.24 -5.33 -23.50
N THR A 328 -15.97 -4.36 -22.95
CA THR A 328 -15.38 -3.23 -22.21
C THR A 328 -14.56 -3.72 -21.01
N MET A 329 -15.06 -4.71 -20.26
CA MET A 329 -14.34 -5.27 -19.11
C MET A 329 -13.10 -6.07 -19.52
N CYS A 330 -13.11 -6.76 -20.66
CA CYS A 330 -11.96 -7.50 -21.16
C CYS A 330 -10.83 -6.55 -21.59
N GLU A 331 -11.17 -5.48 -22.30
CA GLU A 331 -10.22 -4.43 -22.70
C GLU A 331 -9.59 -3.71 -21.50
N ASN A 332 -10.29 -3.71 -20.36
CA ASN A 332 -9.93 -2.95 -19.16
C ASN A 332 -9.75 -3.86 -17.91
N LYS A 333 -9.49 -5.15 -18.10
CA LYS A 333 -9.48 -6.13 -17.01
C LYS A 333 -8.52 -5.76 -15.88
N GLU A 334 -7.34 -5.28 -16.24
CA GLU A 334 -6.27 -4.95 -15.30
C GLU A 334 -6.57 -3.69 -14.47
N ILE A 335 -7.47 -2.81 -14.97
CA ILE A 335 -7.79 -1.56 -14.29
C ILE A 335 -9.05 -1.63 -13.43
N ILE A 336 -9.98 -2.54 -13.73
CA ILE A 336 -11.26 -2.64 -13.02
C ILE A 336 -11.06 -3.27 -11.63
N ASP A 337 -11.73 -2.69 -10.63
CA ASP A 337 -11.87 -3.26 -9.29
C ASP A 337 -12.37 -4.73 -9.34
N PRO A 338 -11.60 -5.70 -8.80
CA PRO A 338 -11.98 -7.11 -8.77
C PRO A 338 -13.35 -7.39 -8.14
N VAL A 339 -13.79 -6.58 -7.15
CA VAL A 339 -15.09 -6.73 -6.49
C VAL A 339 -16.22 -6.36 -7.46
N ILE A 340 -16.07 -5.26 -8.20
CA ILE A 340 -17.04 -4.85 -9.23
C ILE A 340 -17.06 -5.86 -10.37
N TYR A 341 -15.88 -6.30 -10.82
CA TYR A 341 -15.74 -7.34 -11.85
C TYR A 341 -16.54 -8.59 -11.46
N LYS A 342 -16.32 -9.10 -10.24
CA LYS A 342 -17.02 -10.29 -9.72
C LYS A 342 -18.54 -10.09 -9.67
N LYS A 343 -19.02 -8.94 -9.17
CA LYS A 343 -20.47 -8.62 -9.14
C LYS A 343 -21.12 -8.67 -10.52
N ILE A 344 -20.44 -8.15 -11.55
CA ILE A 344 -20.96 -8.19 -12.94
C ILE A 344 -20.95 -9.63 -13.48
N VAL A 345 -19.91 -10.41 -13.20
CA VAL A 345 -19.83 -11.83 -13.57
C VAL A 345 -20.95 -12.65 -12.93
N ASP A 346 -21.17 -12.47 -11.63
CA ASP A 346 -22.23 -13.17 -10.88
C ASP A 346 -23.62 -12.82 -11.43
N LEU A 347 -23.85 -11.53 -11.72
CA LEU A 347 -25.08 -11.05 -12.37
C LEU A 347 -25.29 -11.69 -13.75
N LYS A 348 -24.24 -11.75 -14.59
CA LYS A 348 -24.31 -12.44 -15.88
C LYS A 348 -24.67 -13.91 -15.71
N ASN A 349 -24.08 -14.60 -14.73
CA ASN A 349 -24.33 -16.01 -14.48
C ASN A 349 -25.78 -16.27 -14.10
N ASP A 350 -26.35 -15.39 -13.29
CA ASP A 350 -27.75 -15.44 -12.90
C ASP A 350 -28.70 -15.10 -14.05
N LEU A 351 -28.35 -14.14 -14.92
CA LEU A 351 -29.11 -13.85 -16.13
C LEU A 351 -29.19 -15.05 -17.07
N VAL A 352 -28.04 -15.71 -17.33
CA VAL A 352 -28.01 -16.91 -18.18
C VAL A 352 -28.88 -18.03 -17.59
N LYS A 353 -28.75 -18.31 -16.29
CA LYS A 353 -29.60 -19.30 -15.59
C LYS A 353 -31.08 -18.93 -15.59
N GLY A 354 -31.38 -17.62 -15.57
CA GLY A 354 -32.72 -17.08 -15.59
C GLY A 354 -33.37 -17.06 -16.97
N THR A 355 -32.67 -17.39 -18.05
CA THR A 355 -33.30 -17.49 -19.37
C THR A 355 -34.04 -18.81 -19.57
N SER A 356 -35.23 -18.77 -20.16
CA SER A 356 -35.97 -19.96 -20.57
C SER A 356 -36.64 -19.80 -21.92
N THR A 357 -36.61 -20.87 -22.71
CA THR A 357 -37.35 -20.97 -23.98
C THR A 357 -38.76 -21.46 -23.71
N VAL A 358 -39.75 -20.69 -24.13
CA VAL A 358 -41.17 -21.03 -24.06
C VAL A 358 -41.65 -21.54 -25.44
N LEU A 359 -42.84 -22.13 -25.49
CA LEU A 359 -43.49 -22.58 -26.72
C LEU A 359 -43.37 -21.52 -27.84
N PHE A 360 -43.12 -21.96 -29.08
CA PHE A 360 -42.82 -21.10 -30.24
C PHE A 360 -41.45 -20.38 -30.21
N PHE A 361 -40.45 -20.94 -29.53
CA PHE A 361 -39.05 -20.45 -29.51
C PHE A 361 -38.86 -19.04 -28.92
N HIS A 362 -39.85 -18.49 -28.23
CA HIS A 362 -39.71 -17.20 -27.56
C HIS A 362 -38.93 -17.37 -26.26
N THR A 363 -37.86 -16.59 -26.07
CA THR A 363 -37.06 -16.57 -24.85
C THR A 363 -37.57 -15.51 -23.88
N CYS A 364 -37.64 -15.85 -22.59
CA CYS A 364 -38.02 -14.94 -21.52
C CYS A 364 -37.13 -15.12 -20.28
N PHE A 365 -37.18 -14.14 -19.37
CA PHE A 365 -36.55 -14.21 -18.07
C PHE A 365 -37.48 -14.83 -17.02
N LYS A 366 -37.12 -16.01 -16.51
CA LYS A 366 -37.65 -16.54 -15.25
C LYS A 366 -37.15 -15.67 -14.09
N GLY A 367 -38.09 -15.09 -13.35
CA GLY A 367 -37.77 -14.26 -12.19
C GLY A 367 -37.23 -12.87 -12.55
N ALA A 368 -37.75 -12.24 -13.62
CA ALA A 368 -37.35 -10.89 -14.05
C ALA A 368 -37.27 -9.84 -12.91
N LYS A 369 -38.18 -9.90 -11.92
CA LYS A 369 -38.13 -9.02 -10.73
C LYS A 369 -36.86 -9.20 -9.89
N ARG A 370 -36.40 -10.45 -9.71
CA ARG A 370 -35.16 -10.77 -8.99
C ARG A 370 -33.95 -10.27 -9.78
N LEU A 371 -33.92 -10.54 -11.07
CA LEU A 371 -32.84 -10.10 -11.96
C LEU A 371 -32.74 -8.57 -12.02
N ASP A 372 -33.87 -7.87 -12.09
CA ASP A 372 -33.92 -6.41 -12.03
C ASP A 372 -33.39 -5.85 -10.70
N ALA A 373 -33.69 -6.50 -9.57
CA ALA A 373 -33.10 -6.15 -8.28
C ALA A 373 -31.57 -6.34 -8.27
N GLN A 374 -31.08 -7.46 -8.79
CA GLN A 374 -29.63 -7.73 -8.88
C GLN A 374 -28.91 -6.73 -9.80
N ILE A 375 -29.50 -6.38 -10.95
CA ILE A 375 -28.95 -5.33 -11.82
C ILE A 375 -28.91 -3.99 -11.10
N ARG A 376 -29.95 -3.63 -10.32
CA ARG A 376 -29.94 -2.38 -9.52
C ARG A 376 -28.79 -2.35 -8.53
N ASP A 377 -28.51 -3.47 -7.85
CA ASP A 377 -27.42 -3.55 -6.87
C ASP A 377 -26.05 -3.35 -7.53
N VAL A 378 -25.85 -3.92 -8.73
CA VAL A 378 -24.62 -3.70 -9.51
C VAL A 378 -24.53 -2.27 -10.04
N ILE A 379 -25.63 -1.70 -10.53
CA ILE A 379 -25.72 -0.29 -10.95
C ILE A 379 -25.38 0.63 -9.79
N LEU A 380 -25.87 0.34 -8.58
CA LEU A 380 -25.57 1.13 -7.38
C LEU A 380 -24.07 1.06 -7.08
N ALA A 381 -23.48 -0.15 -7.06
CA ALA A 381 -22.06 -0.32 -6.80
C ALA A 381 -21.17 0.45 -7.81
N VAL A 382 -21.49 0.37 -9.11
CA VAL A 382 -20.75 1.10 -10.16
C VAL A 382 -20.95 2.61 -10.02
N ASN A 383 -22.16 3.10 -9.73
CA ASN A 383 -22.41 4.52 -9.50
C ASN A 383 -21.63 5.05 -8.29
N THR A 384 -21.67 4.33 -7.16
CA THR A 384 -20.91 4.71 -5.96
C THR A 384 -19.43 4.80 -6.30
N ARG A 385 -18.89 3.82 -7.05
CA ARG A 385 -17.48 3.88 -7.44
C ARG A 385 -17.14 5.07 -8.33
N ILE A 386 -17.99 5.42 -9.29
CA ILE A 386 -17.82 6.63 -10.12
C ILE A 386 -17.84 7.89 -9.25
N ALA A 387 -18.74 7.95 -8.25
CA ALA A 387 -18.80 9.08 -7.33
C ALA A 387 -17.50 9.21 -6.51
N ASP A 388 -16.98 8.11 -5.98
CA ASP A 388 -15.69 8.10 -5.29
C ASP A 388 -14.58 8.62 -6.21
N LEU A 389 -14.48 8.08 -7.43
CA LEU A 389 -13.47 8.49 -8.43
C LEU A 389 -13.54 9.99 -8.76
N LYS A 390 -14.74 10.54 -8.90
CA LYS A 390 -14.94 11.99 -9.11
C LYS A 390 -14.54 12.81 -7.90
N LEU A 391 -14.72 12.31 -6.68
CA LEU A 391 -14.23 12.97 -5.48
C LEU A 391 -12.71 13.05 -5.46
N TYR A 392 -11.99 11.99 -5.86
CA TYR A 392 -10.53 12.06 -6.02
C TYR A 392 -10.11 13.13 -7.02
N LEU A 393 -10.81 13.24 -8.16
CA LEU A 393 -10.53 14.27 -9.17
C LEU A 393 -10.77 15.69 -8.61
N GLN A 394 -11.85 15.87 -7.85
CA GLN A 394 -12.15 17.15 -7.21
C GLN A 394 -11.05 17.55 -6.23
N LEU A 395 -10.66 16.65 -5.32
CA LEU A 395 -9.59 16.92 -4.36
C LEU A 395 -8.29 17.28 -5.09
N SER A 396 -7.90 16.50 -6.11
CA SER A 396 -6.71 16.81 -6.89
C SER A 396 -6.78 18.15 -7.64
N ALA A 397 -7.96 18.59 -8.09
CA ALA A 397 -8.13 19.91 -8.69
C ALA A 397 -7.95 21.04 -7.67
N GLU A 398 -8.52 20.89 -6.46
CA GLU A 398 -8.33 21.83 -5.35
C GLU A 398 -6.84 22.00 -5.01
N LEU A 399 -6.09 20.89 -4.96
CA LEU A 399 -4.63 20.84 -4.80
C LEU A 399 -3.84 21.62 -5.86
N GLN A 400 -4.29 21.60 -7.12
CA GLN A 400 -3.65 22.36 -8.19
C GLN A 400 -3.93 23.86 -8.07
N THR A 401 -5.12 24.22 -7.57
CA THR A 401 -5.52 25.64 -7.40
C THR A 401 -4.89 26.31 -6.19
N SER A 402 -4.63 25.58 -5.10
CA SER A 402 -4.00 26.12 -3.87
C SER A 402 -2.50 26.40 -4.01
N THR A 403 -1.88 25.93 -5.10
CA THR A 403 -0.44 26.17 -5.38
C THR A 403 -0.21 27.37 -6.32
N LYS A 404 -1.26 28.10 -6.69
CA LYS A 404 -1.20 29.39 -7.40
C LYS A 404 -1.54 30.52 -6.45
#